data_AF-A0A1B6HSK5-F1
#
_entry.id   AF-A0A1B6HSK5-F1
#
_cell.length_a   1.000
_cell.length_b   1.000
_cell.length_c   1.000
_cell.angle_alpha   90.00
_cell.angle_beta   90.00
_cell.angle_gamma   90.00
#
_symmetry.space_group_name_H-M   'P 1'
#
loop_
_entity.id
_entity.type
_entity.pdbx_description
1 polymer ?
#
loop_
_entity_poly.entity_id
_entity_poly.type
_entity_poly.pdbx_seq_one_letter_code
_entity_poly.pdbx_strand_id
1 'polypeptide(L)'
;MNSLTKIHLFTFIFTICFFKVCILEMTDMKEYSDKILSIYKDPSSSTLSKLLMYAFFYLDEMFKLEEGIEEGKEECKTFLRQFHAEGGPKHINNIPLGRLMEVMKLKSSDIAEIENVIEKTKKSWSDLQEVLSELKPENGDLNSP
;
A
#
# COMPACT_ATOMS: atom_id res chain seq x y z
N MET A 1 -14.99 -6.21 -42.71
CA MET A 1 -14.70 -5.84 -41.30
C MET A 1 -13.82 -4.60 -41.31
N ASN A 2 -14.38 -3.46 -40.87
CA ASN A 2 -13.78 -2.14 -41.05
C ASN A 2 -12.53 -1.95 -40.18
N SER A 3 -11.51 -1.28 -40.73
CA SER A 3 -10.27 -0.90 -40.04
C SER A 3 -10.52 -0.18 -38.71
N LEU A 4 -11.59 0.64 -38.66
CA LEU A 4 -12.01 1.40 -37.48
C LEU A 4 -12.34 0.50 -36.27
N THR A 5 -13.02 -0.63 -36.49
CA THR A 5 -13.42 -1.54 -35.40
C THR A 5 -12.22 -2.30 -34.81
N LYS A 6 -11.17 -2.53 -35.61
CA LYS A 6 -9.92 -3.14 -35.12
C LYS A 6 -9.12 -2.17 -34.25
N ILE A 7 -9.05 -0.89 -34.62
CA ILE A 7 -8.33 0.13 -33.86
C ILE A 7 -8.97 0.34 -32.48
N HIS A 8 -10.31 0.44 -32.41
CA HIS A 8 -11.03 0.56 -31.14
C HIS A 8 -10.90 -0.67 -30.24
N LEU A 9 -10.88 -1.88 -30.82
CA LEU A 9 -10.67 -3.10 -30.06
C LEU A 9 -9.24 -3.17 -29.52
N PHE A 10 -8.24 -2.75 -30.30
CA PHE A 10 -6.84 -2.74 -29.89
C PHE A 10 -6.59 -1.72 -28.78
N THR A 11 -7.14 -0.51 -28.88
CA THR A 11 -7.03 0.50 -27.80
C THR A 11 -7.76 0.08 -26.54
N PHE A 12 -8.93 -0.56 -26.65
CA PHE A 12 -9.69 -1.08 -25.51
C PHE A 12 -8.97 -2.24 -24.80
N ILE A 13 -8.37 -3.17 -25.56
CA ILE A 13 -7.53 -4.24 -25.00
C ILE A 13 -6.27 -3.66 -24.36
N PHE A 14 -5.63 -2.66 -24.99
CA PHE A 14 -4.44 -2.02 -24.45
C PHE A 14 -4.73 -1.28 -23.14
N THR A 15 -5.86 -0.56 -23.06
CA THR A 15 -6.29 0.08 -21.80
C THR A 15 -6.60 -0.96 -20.73
N ILE A 16 -7.38 -2.00 -21.03
CA ILE A 16 -7.67 -3.07 -20.04
C ILE A 16 -6.39 -3.75 -19.56
N CYS A 17 -5.42 -4.00 -20.46
CA CYS A 17 -4.13 -4.59 -20.09
C CYS A 17 -3.29 -3.64 -19.23
N PHE A 18 -3.23 -2.34 -19.57
CA PHE A 18 -2.49 -1.35 -18.77
C PHE A 18 -3.11 -1.17 -17.37
N PHE A 19 -4.45 -1.06 -17.31
CA PHE A 19 -5.20 -1.04 -16.05
C PHE A 19 -4.96 -2.32 -15.23
N LYS A 20 -4.89 -3.50 -15.87
CA LYS A 20 -4.61 -4.76 -15.17
C LYS A 20 -3.20 -4.84 -14.60
N VAL A 21 -2.19 -4.32 -15.30
CA VAL A 21 -0.79 -4.37 -14.83
C VAL A 21 -0.62 -3.50 -13.59
N CYS A 22 -1.20 -2.29 -13.57
CA CYS A 22 -1.10 -1.41 -12.41
C CYS A 22 -1.95 -1.87 -11.22
N ILE A 23 -3.14 -2.45 -11.46
CA ILE A 23 -3.92 -3.09 -10.38
C ILE A 23 -3.17 -4.30 -9.77
N LEU A 24 -2.32 -4.97 -10.57
CA LEU A 24 -1.53 -6.11 -10.11
C LEU A 24 -0.46 -5.69 -9.09
N GLU A 25 0.24 -4.58 -9.32
CA GLU A 25 1.33 -4.11 -8.44
C GLU A 25 0.80 -3.69 -7.06
N MET A 26 -0.38 -3.06 -6.99
CA MET A 26 -0.93 -2.57 -5.72
C MET A 26 -1.61 -3.66 -4.86
N THR A 27 -1.78 -4.87 -5.41
CA THR A 27 -2.30 -6.05 -4.68
C THR A 27 -1.32 -6.52 -3.59
N ASP A 28 -0.04 -6.19 -3.75
CA ASP A 28 1.04 -6.70 -2.92
C ASP A 28 1.06 -6.07 -1.51
N MET A 29 0.64 -4.80 -1.36
CA MET A 29 0.56 -4.15 -0.04
C MET A 29 -0.31 -4.93 0.94
N LYS A 30 -1.52 -5.32 0.51
CA LYS A 30 -2.44 -6.08 1.35
C LYS A 30 -1.83 -7.42 1.74
N GLU A 31 -1.22 -8.12 0.78
CA GLU A 31 -0.57 -9.40 1.03
C GLU A 31 0.57 -9.30 2.05
N TYR A 32 1.44 -8.30 1.92
CA TYR A 32 2.52 -8.08 2.88
C TYR A 32 1.99 -7.70 4.27
N SER A 33 0.96 -6.86 4.35
CA SER A 33 0.30 -6.52 5.62
C SER A 33 -0.28 -7.77 6.29
N ASP A 34 -0.97 -8.63 5.54
CA ASP A 34 -1.56 -9.88 6.06
C ASP A 34 -0.46 -10.84 6.56
N LYS A 35 0.68 -10.93 5.86
CA LYS A 35 1.84 -11.72 6.30
C LYS A 35 2.46 -11.16 7.59
N ILE A 36 2.62 -9.84 7.71
CA ILE A 36 3.12 -9.19 8.94
C ILE A 36 2.17 -9.47 10.11
N LEU A 37 0.88 -9.26 9.92
CA LEU A 37 -0.15 -9.51 10.93
C LEU A 37 -0.19 -10.99 11.36
N SER A 38 0.02 -11.92 10.43
CA SER A 38 0.13 -13.35 10.73
C SER A 38 1.31 -13.63 11.66
N ILE A 39 2.48 -13.02 11.41
CA ILE A 39 3.66 -13.12 12.28
C ILE A 39 3.37 -12.48 13.65
N TYR A 40 2.67 -11.35 13.71
CA TYR A 40 2.29 -10.73 14.99
C TYR A 40 1.36 -11.63 15.81
N LYS A 41 0.44 -12.35 15.15
CA LYS A 41 -0.47 -13.29 15.79
C LYS A 41 0.26 -14.51 16.34
N ASP A 42 1.23 -15.03 15.61
CA ASP A 42 2.10 -16.13 16.04
C ASP A 42 3.58 -15.88 15.70
N PRO A 43 4.34 -15.20 16.59
CA PRO A 43 5.74 -14.91 16.35
C PRO A 43 6.64 -16.15 16.16
N SER A 44 6.19 -17.33 16.60
CA SER A 44 6.96 -18.56 16.49
C SER A 44 6.93 -19.18 15.08
N SER A 45 5.99 -18.75 14.24
CA SER A 45 5.79 -19.29 12.90
C SER A 45 6.78 -18.73 11.86
N SER A 46 7.63 -17.77 12.25
CA SER A 46 8.52 -17.05 11.34
C SER A 46 9.77 -16.53 12.04
N THR A 47 10.61 -15.80 11.30
CA THR A 47 11.85 -15.20 11.80
C THR A 47 11.79 -13.68 11.74
N LEU A 48 12.63 -13.01 12.53
CA LEU A 48 12.83 -11.56 12.43
C LEU A 48 13.14 -11.11 10.99
N SER A 49 14.05 -11.82 10.31
CA SER A 49 14.42 -11.51 8.93
C SER A 49 13.21 -11.55 7.98
N LYS A 50 12.30 -12.52 8.11
CA LYS A 50 11.08 -12.56 7.30
C LYS A 50 10.10 -11.43 7.66
N LEU A 51 9.97 -11.11 8.94
CA LEU A 51 9.14 -10.00 9.39
C LEU A 51 9.63 -8.68 8.77
N LEU A 52 10.93 -8.40 8.90
CA LEU A 52 11.56 -7.21 8.33
C LEU A 52 11.45 -7.20 6.81
N MET A 53 11.69 -8.32 6.14
CA MET A 53 11.53 -8.44 4.68
C MET A 53 10.12 -8.02 4.22
N TYR A 54 9.06 -8.54 4.84
CA TYR A 54 7.70 -8.14 4.47
C TYR A 54 7.40 -6.69 4.82
N ALA A 55 7.92 -6.18 5.94
CA ALA A 55 7.77 -4.77 6.31
C ALA A 55 8.49 -3.82 5.33
N PHE A 56 9.68 -4.19 4.86
CA PHE A 56 10.40 -3.44 3.83
C PHE A 56 9.70 -3.49 2.47
N PHE A 57 9.21 -4.65 2.05
CA PHE A 57 8.43 -4.75 0.80
C PHE A 57 7.14 -3.93 0.89
N TYR A 58 6.46 -3.95 2.03
CA TYR A 58 5.30 -3.09 2.24
C TYR A 58 5.65 -1.60 2.10
N LEU A 59 6.75 -1.17 2.72
CA LEU A 59 7.22 0.22 2.66
C LEU A 59 7.61 0.61 1.22
N ASP A 60 8.26 -0.28 0.48
CA ASP A 60 8.61 -0.07 -0.93
C ASP A 60 7.35 0.18 -1.79
N GLU A 61 6.29 -0.62 -1.58
CA GLU A 61 5.02 -0.39 -2.27
C GLU A 61 4.35 0.94 -1.87
N MET A 62 4.51 1.40 -0.63
CA MET A 62 4.03 2.73 -0.25
C MET A 62 4.78 3.84 -0.99
N PHE A 63 6.10 3.72 -1.14
CA PHE A 63 6.88 4.71 -1.90
C PHE A 63 6.52 4.71 -3.39
N LYS A 64 6.26 3.55 -3.99
CA LYS A 64 5.74 3.48 -5.37
C LYS A 64 4.37 4.14 -5.51
N LEU A 65 3.52 4.01 -4.51
CA LEU A 65 2.23 4.70 -4.48
C LEU A 65 2.41 6.22 -4.41
N GLU A 66 3.29 6.71 -3.54
CA GLU A 66 3.65 8.13 -3.45
C GLU A 66 4.17 8.65 -4.81
N GLU A 67 5.19 8.00 -5.37
CA GLU A 67 5.77 8.35 -6.67
C GLU A 67 4.70 8.36 -7.77
N GLY A 68 3.84 7.35 -7.82
CA GLY A 68 2.74 7.29 -8.78
C GLY A 68 1.76 8.46 -8.64
N ILE A 69 1.47 8.91 -7.42
CA ILE A 69 0.60 10.07 -7.21
C ILE A 69 1.30 11.37 -7.61
N GLU A 70 2.58 11.54 -7.28
CA GLU A 70 3.39 12.69 -7.70
C GLU A 70 3.50 12.80 -9.22
N GLU A 71 3.62 11.66 -9.91
CA GLU A 71 3.59 11.57 -11.38
C GLU A 71 2.20 11.81 -11.98
N GLY A 72 1.17 11.98 -11.16
CA GLY A 72 -0.20 12.29 -11.59
C GLY A 72 -0.99 11.07 -12.07
N LYS A 73 -0.61 9.85 -11.68
CA LYS A 73 -1.34 8.62 -12.04
C LYS A 73 -2.66 8.53 -11.26
N GLU A 74 -3.78 8.58 -11.98
CA GLU A 74 -5.12 8.59 -11.38
C GLU A 74 -5.50 7.24 -10.73
N GLU A 75 -4.93 6.14 -11.20
CA GLU A 75 -5.06 4.82 -10.61
C GLU A 75 -4.48 4.77 -9.18
N CYS A 76 -3.33 5.40 -8.94
CA CYS A 76 -2.70 5.48 -7.63
C CYS A 76 -3.55 6.31 -6.65
N LYS A 77 -4.11 7.44 -7.12
CA LYS A 77 -5.06 8.24 -6.33
C LYS A 77 -6.36 7.48 -6.01
N THR A 78 -6.87 6.73 -6.98
CA THR A 78 -8.06 5.88 -6.80
C THR A 78 -7.81 4.79 -5.77
N PHE A 79 -6.66 4.11 -5.87
CA PHE A 79 -6.24 3.13 -4.89
C PHE A 79 -6.08 3.76 -3.51
N LEU A 80 -5.43 4.93 -3.39
CA LEU A 80 -5.25 5.61 -2.10
C LEU A 80 -6.59 5.89 -1.41
N ARG A 81 -7.61 6.35 -2.16
CA ARG A 81 -8.98 6.54 -1.63
C ARG A 81 -9.56 5.24 -1.09
N GLN A 82 -9.45 4.15 -1.85
CA GLN A 82 -9.93 2.84 -1.43
C GLN A 82 -9.16 2.33 -0.20
N PHE A 83 -7.83 2.37 -0.25
CA PHE A 83 -6.95 1.93 0.81
C PHE A 83 -7.20 2.69 2.12
N HIS A 84 -7.44 4.01 2.05
CA HIS A 84 -7.89 4.81 3.18
C HIS A 84 -9.26 4.36 3.72
N ALA A 85 -10.25 4.15 2.84
CA ALA A 85 -11.57 3.66 3.24
C ALA A 85 -11.52 2.27 3.91
N GLU A 86 -10.55 1.44 3.55
CA GLU A 86 -10.31 0.13 4.16
C GLU A 86 -9.54 0.20 5.51
N GLY A 87 -9.14 1.40 5.93
CA GLY A 87 -8.48 1.68 7.21
C GLY A 87 -6.96 1.75 7.15
N GLY A 88 -6.36 1.79 5.95
CA GLY A 88 -4.93 2.00 5.75
C GLY A 88 -4.03 0.87 6.29
N PRO A 89 -2.77 1.18 6.67
CA PRO A 89 -1.76 0.18 7.06
C PRO A 89 -2.04 -0.37 8.48
N LYS A 90 -2.84 -1.42 8.58
CA LYS A 90 -3.28 -1.97 9.88
C LYS A 90 -2.16 -2.50 10.76
N HIS A 91 -1.06 -2.99 10.17
CA HIS A 91 0.02 -3.62 10.90
C HIS A 91 0.83 -2.63 11.76
N ILE A 92 0.84 -1.32 11.47
CA ILE A 92 1.62 -0.36 12.26
C ILE A 92 0.92 0.17 13.52
N ASN A 93 -0.34 -0.22 13.76
CA ASN A 93 -1.14 0.31 14.86
C ASN A 93 -0.95 -0.45 16.19
N ASN A 94 -0.77 -1.77 16.13
CA ASN A 94 -0.72 -2.65 17.31
C ASN A 94 0.40 -3.69 17.19
N ILE A 95 1.66 -3.23 17.25
CA ILE A 95 2.82 -4.13 17.17
C ILE A 95 3.01 -4.85 18.52
N PRO A 96 3.01 -6.20 18.56
CA PRO A 96 3.19 -6.96 19.80
C PRO A 96 4.68 -7.07 20.17
N LEU A 97 5.37 -5.93 20.34
CA LEU A 97 6.82 -5.84 20.58
C LEU A 97 7.30 -6.74 21.72
N GLY A 98 6.63 -6.75 22.87
CA GLY A 98 7.02 -7.60 24.00
C GLY A 98 7.02 -9.09 23.65
N ARG A 99 6.02 -9.56 22.89
CA ARG A 99 5.93 -10.97 22.47
C ARG A 99 6.94 -11.30 21.38
N LEU A 100 7.18 -10.37 20.45
CA LEU A 100 8.23 -10.50 19.44
C LEU A 100 9.61 -10.62 20.11
N MET A 101 9.89 -9.77 21.10
CA MET A 101 11.14 -9.79 21.88
C MET A 101 11.36 -11.13 22.56
N GLU A 102 10.34 -11.66 23.24
CA GLU A 102 10.42 -12.93 23.96
C GLU A 102 10.64 -14.11 23.01
N VAL A 103 9.82 -14.22 21.96
CA VAL A 103 9.81 -15.40 21.08
C VAL A 103 10.97 -15.40 20.10
N MET A 104 11.28 -14.24 19.49
CA MET A 104 12.33 -14.12 18.49
C MET A 104 13.71 -13.81 19.11
N LYS A 105 13.78 -13.64 20.44
CA LYS A 105 15.01 -13.32 21.19
C LYS A 105 15.69 -12.04 20.68
N LEU A 106 14.88 -11.00 20.48
CA LEU A 106 15.33 -9.73 19.90
C LEU A 106 16.33 -9.01 20.80
N LYS A 107 17.35 -8.44 20.19
CA LYS A 107 18.30 -7.52 20.83
C LYS A 107 17.89 -6.07 20.57
N SER A 108 18.52 -5.13 21.28
CA SER A 108 18.24 -3.69 21.11
C SER A 108 18.40 -3.20 19.67
N SER A 109 19.35 -3.76 18.90
CA SER A 109 19.52 -3.43 17.48
C SER A 109 18.33 -3.85 16.63
N ASP A 110 17.76 -5.02 16.92
CA ASP A 110 16.63 -5.59 16.18
C ASP A 110 15.36 -4.78 16.46
N ILE A 111 15.19 -4.34 17.70
CA ILE A 111 14.09 -3.46 18.12
C ILE A 111 14.19 -2.12 17.38
N ALA A 112 15.38 -1.51 17.38
CA ALA A 112 15.61 -0.25 16.67
C ALA A 112 15.33 -0.36 15.16
N GLU A 113 15.66 -1.51 14.55
CA GLU A 113 15.37 -1.75 13.13
C GLU A 113 13.87 -1.87 12.86
N ILE A 114 13.15 -2.62 13.71
CA ILE A 114 11.68 -2.73 13.65
C ILE A 114 11.04 -1.34 13.79
N GLU A 115 11.45 -0.57 14.82
CA GLU A 115 10.94 0.77 15.09
C GLU A 115 11.18 1.71 13.91
N ASN A 116 12.39 1.71 13.35
CA ASN A 116 12.73 2.54 12.19
C ASN A 116 11.85 2.23 10.97
N VAL A 117 11.56 0.96 10.67
CA VAL A 117 10.66 0.61 9.55
C VAL A 117 9.22 1.04 9.83
N ILE A 118 8.75 0.87 11.07
CA ILE A 118 7.41 1.32 11.49
C ILE A 118 7.29 2.84 11.39
N GLU A 119 8.29 3.59 11.84
CA GLU A 119 8.30 5.05 11.77
C GLU A 119 8.27 5.55 10.33
N LYS A 120 9.05 4.94 9.43
CA LYS A 120 9.01 5.27 8.00
C LYS A 120 7.65 4.97 7.38
N THR A 121 7.05 3.83 7.72
CA THR A 121 5.71 3.44 7.25
C THR A 121 4.64 4.41 7.77
N LYS A 122 4.73 4.83 9.04
CA LYS A 122 3.84 5.85 9.63
C LYS A 122 3.97 7.19 8.93
N LYS A 123 5.21 7.61 8.65
CA LYS A 123 5.48 8.86 7.95
C LYS A 123 4.89 8.83 6.54
N SER A 124 5.23 7.81 5.77
CA SER A 124 4.70 7.60 4.41
C SER A 124 3.16 7.60 4.40
N TRP A 125 2.54 6.92 5.38
CA TRP A 125 1.09 6.97 5.52
C TRP A 125 0.54 8.36 5.80
N SER A 126 1.18 9.12 6.69
CA SER A 126 0.80 10.50 7.00
C SER A 126 0.88 11.39 5.75
N ASP A 127 1.96 11.27 4.99
CA ASP A 127 2.19 12.05 3.76
C ASP A 127 1.10 11.72 2.72
N LEU A 128 0.77 10.43 2.53
CA LEU A 128 -0.34 9.99 1.68
C LEU A 128 -1.71 10.50 2.16
N GLN A 129 -1.95 10.58 3.47
CA GLN A 129 -3.20 11.13 4.02
C GLN A 129 -3.32 12.63 3.76
N GLU A 130 -2.22 13.38 3.81
CA GLU A 130 -2.18 14.79 3.44
C GLU A 130 -2.57 14.97 1.98
N VAL A 131 -1.94 14.21 1.07
CA VAL A 131 -2.29 14.21 -0.36
C VAL A 131 -3.77 13.87 -0.58
N LEU A 132 -4.30 12.87 0.12
CA LEU A 132 -5.71 12.51 0.03
C LEU A 132 -6.64 13.67 0.43
N SER A 133 -6.25 14.48 1.42
CA SER A 133 -7.03 15.64 1.86
C SER A 133 -7.07 16.76 0.81
N GLU A 134 -6.03 16.87 -0.01
CA GLU A 134 -5.92 17.84 -1.10
C GLU A 134 -6.70 17.40 -2.35
N LEU A 135 -6.89 16.08 -2.53
CA LEU A 135 -7.73 15.48 -3.56
C LEU A 135 -9.21 15.77 -3.27
N LYS A 136 -9.67 17.00 -3.55
CA LYS A 136 -11.09 17.38 -3.49
C LYS A 136 -11.98 16.37 -4.24
N PRO A 137 -13.22 16.12 -3.79
CA PRO A 137 -14.17 15.36 -4.57
C PRO A 137 -14.43 16.07 -5.90
N GLU A 138 -14.34 15.34 -7.02
CA GLU A 138 -14.80 15.84 -8.32
C GLU A 138 -16.31 16.12 -8.24
N ASN A 139 -16.65 17.41 -8.22
CA ASN A 139 -17.94 18.02 -8.58
C ASN A 139 -19.21 17.18 -8.38
N GLY A 140 -19.83 17.36 -7.22
CA GLY A 140 -21.26 17.14 -7.01
C GLY A 140 -21.98 18.45 -6.71
N ASP A 141 -22.02 19.39 -7.65
CA ASP A 141 -23.05 20.43 -7.64
C ASP A 141 -23.41 20.89 -9.07
N LEU A 142 -24.11 20.00 -9.77
CA LEU A 142 -25.05 20.38 -10.82
C LEU A 142 -26.37 20.79 -10.15
N ASN A 143 -26.38 21.93 -9.46
CA ASN A 143 -27.61 22.61 -9.06
C ASN A 143 -27.41 24.12 -9.16
N SER A 144 -27.41 24.61 -10.40
CA SER A 144 -28.00 25.92 -10.68
C SER A 144 -29.52 25.77 -10.60
N PRO A 145 -30.14 26.51 -9.68
CA PRO A 145 -31.17 27.48 -10.05
C PRO A 145 -30.71 28.91 -9.78
#